data_AF-A0A2V9GU76-F1
#
_entry.id   AF-A0A2V9GU76-F1
#
_cell.length_a   1.000
_cell.length_b   1.000
_cell.length_c   1.000
_cell.angle_alpha   90.00
_cell.angle_beta   90.00
_cell.angle_gamma   90.00
#
_symmetry.space_group_name_H-M   'P 1'
#
loop_
_entity.id
_entity.type
_entity.pdbx_description
1 polymer ?
#
loop_
_entity_poly.entity_id
_entity_poly.type
_entity_poly.pdbx_seq_one_letter_code
_entity_poly.pdbx_strand_id
1 'polypeptide(L)'
;MKGRRKFQLLIADIRDALADVARENRYGDLFHATWELVRFEDELAGDIGKVRELIAVARAIRDATGPGRSVAEQKIIDTLKGIAWTCCSVLEEAGVPRIPDLAAADALIPDLRRSILIVAELRDYALECLRFNARPRDAFAGARRGQSFEILGIAGRLFDLPEALDMARQALRRSRSQTVRGAIIFLEDYFKAREGMEVPDDIHTALLTVAETTDSRSTATGALNVLVETGEISDMEALDRLDDWKDKHYR
;
A
#
# COMPACT_ATOMS: atom_id res chain seq x y z
N MET A 1 -15.48 -30.58 -3.59
CA MET A 1 -15.57 -29.14 -3.30
C MET A 1 -15.80 -28.95 -1.81
N LYS A 2 -14.76 -28.64 -1.02
CA LYS A 2 -14.96 -28.16 0.37
C LYS A 2 -15.68 -26.82 0.25
N GLY A 3 -16.86 -26.70 0.86
CA GLY A 3 -17.75 -25.54 0.69
C GLY A 3 -17.01 -24.23 0.95
N ARG A 4 -17.14 -23.27 0.03
CA ARG A 4 -16.63 -21.90 0.21
C ARG A 4 -17.27 -21.35 1.47
N ARG A 5 -16.46 -21.03 2.48
CA ARG A 5 -16.92 -20.38 3.71
C ARG A 5 -17.64 -19.07 3.34
N LYS A 6 -18.58 -18.58 4.16
CA LYS A 6 -19.18 -17.25 3.93
C LYS A 6 -18.25 -16.17 4.47
N PHE A 7 -18.09 -15.06 3.74
CA PHE A 7 -17.27 -13.91 4.17
C PHE A 7 -17.60 -13.45 5.60
N GLN A 8 -18.90 -13.32 5.94
CA GLN A 8 -19.30 -12.88 7.28
C GLN A 8 -18.87 -13.84 8.40
N LEU A 9 -18.85 -15.15 8.14
CA LEU A 9 -18.35 -16.13 9.11
C LEU A 9 -16.84 -16.00 9.31
N LEU A 10 -16.11 -15.56 8.29
CA LEU A 10 -14.67 -15.33 8.38
C LEU A 10 -14.36 -14.05 9.17
N ILE A 11 -15.13 -12.99 8.93
CA ILE A 11 -15.00 -11.74 9.69
C ILE A 11 -15.37 -11.94 11.17
N ALA A 12 -16.42 -12.70 11.46
CA ALA A 12 -16.78 -13.06 12.83
C ALA A 12 -15.64 -13.78 13.55
N ASP A 13 -15.05 -14.80 12.91
CA ASP A 13 -13.90 -15.53 13.47
C ASP A 13 -12.71 -14.62 13.78
N ILE A 14 -12.39 -13.68 12.89
CA ILE A 14 -11.30 -12.72 13.12
C ILE A 14 -11.64 -11.86 14.35
N ARG A 15 -12.86 -11.34 14.44
CA ARG A 15 -13.29 -10.51 15.58
C ARG A 15 -13.25 -11.30 16.90
N ASP A 16 -13.73 -12.54 16.90
CA ASP A 16 -13.74 -13.42 18.07
C ASP A 16 -12.31 -13.74 18.52
N ALA A 17 -11.42 -14.08 17.58
CA ALA A 17 -10.00 -14.31 17.86
C ALA A 17 -9.29 -13.03 18.37
N LEU A 18 -9.74 -11.84 17.96
CA LEU A 18 -9.20 -10.58 18.50
C LEU A 18 -9.69 -10.29 19.91
N ALA A 19 -10.95 -10.62 20.22
CA ALA A 19 -11.58 -10.35 21.52
C ALA A 19 -11.05 -11.27 22.63
N ASP A 20 -10.83 -12.56 22.35
CA ASP A 20 -10.39 -13.53 23.36
C ASP A 20 -8.85 -13.69 23.36
N VAL A 21 -8.19 -12.74 24.01
CA VAL A 21 -6.71 -12.70 24.10
C VAL A 21 -6.13 -13.92 24.86
N ALA A 22 -6.92 -14.57 25.71
CA ALA A 22 -6.50 -15.72 26.53
C ALA A 22 -6.67 -17.08 25.82
N ARG A 23 -7.31 -17.11 24.65
CA ARG A 23 -7.56 -18.34 23.89
C ARG A 23 -6.26 -19.01 23.44
N GLU A 24 -6.12 -20.28 23.81
CA GLU A 24 -4.90 -21.07 23.62
C GLU A 24 -4.45 -21.16 22.14
N ASN A 25 -5.40 -21.25 21.20
CA ASN A 25 -5.14 -21.35 19.76
C ASN A 25 -5.35 -20.05 18.97
N ARG A 26 -5.43 -18.89 19.66
CA ARG A 26 -5.71 -17.58 19.05
C ARG A 26 -4.86 -17.26 17.82
N TYR A 27 -3.56 -17.56 17.88
CA TYR A 27 -2.63 -17.33 16.77
C TYR A 27 -3.05 -18.11 15.52
N GLY A 28 -3.33 -19.41 15.68
CA GLY A 28 -3.73 -20.29 14.59
C GLY A 28 -5.06 -19.86 13.99
N ASP A 29 -6.04 -19.54 14.84
CA ASP A 29 -7.37 -19.09 14.41
C ASP A 29 -7.28 -17.78 13.59
N LEU A 30 -6.53 -16.79 14.10
CA LEU A 30 -6.33 -15.52 13.41
C LEU A 30 -5.55 -15.69 12.10
N PHE A 31 -4.52 -16.54 12.09
CA PHE A 31 -3.74 -16.85 10.89
C PHE A 31 -4.61 -17.51 9.81
N HIS A 32 -5.33 -18.57 10.16
CA HIS A 32 -6.17 -19.29 9.21
C HIS A 32 -7.30 -18.39 8.68
N ALA A 33 -7.96 -17.64 9.55
CA ALA A 33 -9.05 -16.78 9.14
C ALA A 33 -8.58 -15.64 8.20
N THR A 34 -7.44 -15.00 8.51
CA THR A 34 -6.91 -13.96 7.62
C THR A 34 -6.35 -14.53 6.30
N TRP A 35 -5.85 -15.76 6.29
CA TRP A 35 -5.34 -16.39 5.07
C TRP A 35 -6.44 -16.78 4.08
N GLU A 36 -7.65 -17.10 4.57
CA GLU A 36 -8.77 -17.40 3.67
C GLU A 36 -9.37 -16.16 2.99
N LEU A 37 -9.05 -14.93 3.44
CA LEU A 37 -9.58 -13.68 2.88
C LEU A 37 -9.28 -13.53 1.38
N VAL A 38 -8.12 -14.02 0.91
CA VAL A 38 -7.73 -13.97 -0.51
C VAL A 38 -8.75 -14.66 -1.42
N ARG A 39 -9.49 -15.66 -0.91
CA ARG A 39 -10.53 -16.36 -1.67
C ARG A 39 -11.79 -15.52 -1.89
N PHE A 40 -11.87 -14.34 -1.29
CA PHE A 40 -13.02 -13.43 -1.40
C PHE A 40 -12.67 -12.15 -2.14
N GLU A 41 -11.50 -12.07 -2.79
CA GLU A 41 -11.03 -10.83 -3.45
C GLU A 41 -12.03 -10.32 -4.49
N ASP A 42 -12.53 -11.17 -5.41
CA ASP A 42 -13.58 -10.78 -6.37
C ASP A 42 -14.87 -10.32 -5.70
N GLU A 43 -15.27 -11.00 -4.63
CA GLU A 43 -16.48 -10.68 -3.86
C GLU A 43 -16.32 -9.33 -3.12
N LEU A 44 -15.11 -9.04 -2.66
CA LEU A 44 -14.75 -7.80 -1.98
C LEU A 44 -14.64 -6.63 -2.97
N ALA A 45 -13.98 -6.82 -4.11
CA ALA A 45 -13.93 -5.81 -5.18
C ALA A 45 -15.33 -5.48 -5.75
N GLY A 46 -16.28 -6.41 -5.61
CA GLY A 46 -17.68 -6.23 -6.00
C GLY A 46 -18.59 -5.54 -4.96
N ASP A 47 -18.12 -5.27 -3.74
CA ASP A 47 -18.99 -4.83 -2.63
C ASP A 47 -18.28 -3.89 -1.65
N ILE A 48 -18.60 -2.59 -1.75
CA ILE A 48 -18.07 -1.55 -0.86
C ILE A 48 -18.40 -1.78 0.61
N GLY A 49 -19.56 -2.39 0.92
CA GLY A 49 -19.97 -2.69 2.28
C GLY A 49 -19.02 -3.70 2.93
N LYS A 50 -18.62 -4.73 2.19
CA LYS A 50 -17.66 -5.74 2.65
C LYS A 50 -16.24 -5.17 2.75
N VAL A 51 -15.84 -4.27 1.85
CA VAL A 51 -14.55 -3.58 1.95
C VAL A 51 -14.49 -2.72 3.20
N ARG A 52 -15.53 -1.94 3.50
CA ARG A 52 -15.64 -1.17 4.76
C ARG A 52 -15.57 -2.06 5.99
N GLU A 53 -16.24 -3.22 5.94
CA GLU A 53 -16.17 -4.19 7.02
C GLU A 53 -14.74 -4.73 7.21
N LEU A 54 -14.04 -5.05 6.11
CA LEU A 54 -12.65 -5.51 6.16
C LEU A 54 -11.70 -4.41 6.67
N ILE A 55 -11.89 -3.16 6.28
CA ILE A 55 -11.14 -2.01 6.82
C ILE A 55 -11.37 -1.86 8.33
N ALA A 56 -12.60 -2.03 8.81
CA ALA A 56 -12.89 -2.00 10.24
C ALA A 56 -12.15 -3.12 11.00
N VAL A 57 -12.06 -4.31 10.41
CA VAL A 57 -11.23 -5.40 10.96
C VAL A 57 -9.75 -5.04 10.91
N ALA A 58 -9.26 -4.45 9.83
CA ALA A 58 -7.87 -4.01 9.70
C ALA A 58 -7.48 -3.03 10.82
N ARG A 59 -8.35 -2.05 11.12
CA ARG A 59 -8.21 -1.14 12.26
C ARG A 59 -8.17 -1.89 13.60
N ALA A 60 -9.08 -2.85 13.81
CA ALA A 60 -9.10 -3.65 15.02
C ALA A 60 -7.82 -4.48 15.21
N ILE A 61 -7.28 -5.09 14.15
CA ILE A 61 -5.98 -5.79 14.20
C ILE A 61 -4.86 -4.80 14.50
N ARG A 62 -4.87 -3.63 13.84
CA ARG A 62 -3.89 -2.57 14.07
C ARG A 62 -3.87 -2.13 15.53
N ASP A 63 -5.02 -2.17 16.21
CA ASP A 63 -5.19 -1.76 17.61
C ASP A 63 -5.01 -2.93 18.61
N ALA A 64 -5.04 -4.17 18.14
CA ALA A 64 -4.82 -5.35 18.97
C ALA A 64 -3.34 -5.58 19.36
N THR A 65 -3.14 -6.43 20.37
CA THR A 65 -1.84 -6.91 20.85
C THR A 65 -1.80 -8.44 20.91
N GLY A 66 -0.59 -9.00 20.99
CA GLY A 66 -0.35 -10.43 21.16
C GLY A 66 0.19 -11.13 19.91
N PRO A 67 0.49 -12.43 20.02
CA PRO A 67 1.13 -13.19 18.94
C PRO A 67 0.23 -13.25 17.70
N GLY A 68 0.84 -13.23 16.52
CA GLY A 68 0.13 -13.38 15.24
C GLY A 68 -0.54 -12.13 14.70
N ARG A 69 -0.70 -11.09 15.51
CA ARG A 69 -1.28 -9.81 15.08
C ARG A 69 -0.54 -9.23 13.86
N SER A 70 0.79 -9.22 13.83
CA SER A 70 1.55 -8.66 12.70
C SER A 70 1.37 -9.48 11.41
N VAL A 71 1.26 -10.81 11.53
CA VAL A 71 1.04 -11.71 10.38
C VAL A 71 -0.38 -11.51 9.84
N ALA A 72 -1.36 -11.42 10.73
CA ALA A 72 -2.74 -11.16 10.37
C ALA A 72 -2.90 -9.79 9.69
N GLU A 73 -2.24 -8.77 10.23
CA GLU A 73 -2.25 -7.42 9.66
C GLU A 73 -1.61 -7.38 8.28
N GLN A 74 -0.46 -8.03 8.10
CA GLN A 74 0.18 -8.21 6.80
C GLN A 74 -0.81 -8.82 5.80
N LYS A 75 -1.51 -9.89 6.16
CA LYS A 75 -2.46 -10.57 5.27
C LYS A 75 -3.69 -9.74 4.94
N ILE A 76 -4.22 -8.98 5.89
CA ILE A 76 -5.33 -8.07 5.59
C ILE A 76 -4.87 -6.95 4.66
N ILE A 77 -3.73 -6.32 4.92
CA ILE A 77 -3.23 -5.24 4.06
C ILE A 77 -2.89 -5.76 2.65
N ASP A 78 -2.32 -6.96 2.53
CA ASP A 78 -2.09 -7.60 1.22
C ASP A 78 -3.41 -7.83 0.46
N THR A 79 -4.47 -8.24 1.15
CA THR A 79 -5.81 -8.39 0.56
C THR A 79 -6.37 -7.03 0.12
N LEU A 80 -6.25 -5.99 0.95
CA LEU A 80 -6.69 -4.63 0.62
C LEU A 80 -5.94 -4.06 -0.60
N LYS A 81 -4.65 -4.36 -0.72
CA LYS A 81 -3.86 -4.01 -1.91
C LYS A 81 -4.36 -4.72 -3.17
N GLY A 82 -4.66 -6.02 -3.09
CA GLY A 82 -5.22 -6.79 -4.20
C GLY A 82 -6.56 -6.21 -4.69
N ILE A 83 -7.43 -5.84 -3.74
CA ILE A 83 -8.70 -5.15 -4.04
C ILE A 83 -8.45 -3.80 -4.73
N ALA A 84 -7.51 -3.00 -4.23
CA ALA A 84 -7.15 -1.72 -4.86
C ALA A 84 -6.69 -1.93 -6.30
N TRP A 85 -5.80 -2.90 -6.52
CA TRP A 85 -5.29 -3.23 -7.86
C TRP A 85 -6.39 -3.67 -8.80
N THR A 86 -7.26 -4.57 -8.35
CA THR A 86 -8.41 -5.07 -9.12
C THR A 86 -9.34 -3.93 -9.52
N CYS A 87 -9.68 -3.05 -8.57
CA CYS A 87 -10.55 -1.91 -8.83
C CYS A 87 -9.92 -0.91 -9.80
N CYS A 88 -8.63 -0.56 -9.61
CA CYS A 88 -7.93 0.34 -10.53
C CYS A 88 -7.77 -0.27 -11.92
N SER A 89 -7.46 -1.57 -12.05
CA SER A 89 -7.33 -2.24 -13.35
C SER A 89 -8.64 -2.16 -14.15
N VAL A 90 -9.79 -2.41 -13.50
CA VAL A 90 -11.11 -2.26 -14.13
C VAL A 90 -11.36 -0.84 -14.63
N LEU A 91 -10.91 0.18 -13.89
CA LEU A 91 -11.06 1.58 -14.27
C LEU A 91 -10.14 1.96 -15.44
N GLU A 92 -8.88 1.50 -15.40
CA GLU A 92 -7.89 1.68 -16.46
C GLU A 92 -8.36 1.03 -17.77
N GLU A 93 -8.84 -0.23 -17.71
CA GLU A 93 -9.38 -0.97 -18.86
C GLU A 93 -10.61 -0.28 -19.47
N ALA A 94 -11.44 0.34 -18.63
CA ALA A 94 -12.60 1.12 -19.06
C ALA A 94 -12.23 2.52 -19.59
N GLY A 95 -10.95 2.91 -19.57
CA GLY A 95 -10.47 4.22 -20.00
C GLY A 95 -11.00 5.36 -19.12
N VAL A 96 -11.31 5.09 -17.85
CA VAL A 96 -11.76 6.12 -16.92
C VAL A 96 -10.61 7.09 -16.66
N PRO A 97 -10.76 8.38 -16.99
CA PRO A 97 -9.70 9.35 -16.72
C PRO A 97 -9.51 9.55 -15.22
N ARG A 98 -8.37 10.12 -14.84
CA ARG A 98 -8.13 10.60 -13.48
C ARG A 98 -9.28 11.51 -13.03
N ILE A 99 -9.78 11.28 -11.82
CA ILE A 99 -10.91 12.03 -11.29
C ILE A 99 -10.41 13.07 -10.27
N PRO A 100 -10.84 14.34 -10.37
CA PRO A 100 -10.41 15.39 -9.45
C PRO A 100 -11.07 15.24 -8.07
N ASP A 101 -12.29 14.70 -8.02
CA ASP A 101 -13.05 14.44 -6.80
C ASP A 101 -14.06 13.29 -7.00
N LEU A 102 -14.75 12.92 -5.91
CA LEU A 102 -15.76 11.87 -5.94
C LEU A 102 -17.07 12.28 -6.60
N ALA A 103 -17.35 13.58 -6.77
CA ALA A 103 -18.56 14.03 -7.44
C ALA A 103 -18.52 13.68 -8.93
N ALA A 104 -17.34 13.70 -9.53
CA ALA A 104 -17.13 13.21 -10.90
C ALA A 104 -17.52 11.73 -11.09
N ALA A 105 -17.53 10.93 -10.02
CA ALA A 105 -17.88 9.51 -10.08
C ALA A 105 -19.39 9.25 -10.21
N ASP A 106 -20.25 10.22 -9.89
CA ASP A 106 -21.71 10.05 -9.94
C ASP A 106 -22.26 9.97 -11.37
N ALA A 107 -21.49 10.45 -12.36
CA ALA A 107 -21.83 10.35 -13.77
C ALA A 107 -21.51 8.97 -14.39
N LEU A 108 -20.79 8.11 -13.66
CA LEU A 108 -20.33 6.82 -14.18
C LEU A 108 -21.37 5.72 -13.94
N ILE A 109 -21.26 4.66 -14.74
CA ILE A 109 -22.08 3.46 -14.55
C ILE A 109 -21.81 2.85 -13.16
N PRO A 110 -22.81 2.15 -12.56
CA PRO A 110 -22.73 1.70 -11.17
C PRO A 110 -21.47 0.90 -10.82
N ASP A 111 -21.00 0.04 -11.72
CA ASP A 111 -19.81 -0.79 -11.49
C ASP A 111 -18.52 0.03 -11.40
N LEU A 112 -18.31 0.99 -12.32
CA LEU A 112 -17.13 1.86 -12.31
C LEU A 112 -17.18 2.83 -11.12
N ARG A 113 -18.37 3.38 -10.84
CA ARG A 113 -18.59 4.20 -9.64
C ARG A 113 -18.24 3.44 -8.37
N ARG A 114 -18.63 2.16 -8.27
CA ARG A 114 -18.27 1.30 -7.13
C ARG A 114 -16.75 1.15 -7.00
N SER A 115 -16.04 0.83 -8.08
CA SER A 115 -14.58 0.68 -8.05
C SER A 115 -13.89 1.95 -7.54
N ILE A 116 -14.32 3.12 -8.01
CA ILE A 116 -13.81 4.42 -7.53
C ILE A 116 -14.02 4.59 -6.02
N LEU A 117 -15.24 4.31 -5.53
CA LEU A 117 -15.54 4.44 -4.12
C LEU A 117 -14.74 3.48 -3.25
N ILE A 118 -14.48 2.25 -3.73
CA ILE A 118 -13.61 1.30 -3.05
C ILE A 118 -12.18 1.84 -2.98
N VAL A 119 -11.62 2.31 -4.09
CA VAL A 119 -10.26 2.88 -4.10
C VAL A 119 -10.17 4.10 -3.16
N ALA A 120 -11.22 4.93 -3.08
CA ALA A 120 -11.28 6.05 -2.15
C ALA A 120 -11.25 5.63 -0.67
N GLU A 121 -12.01 4.60 -0.29
CA GLU A 121 -11.99 4.04 1.08
C GLU A 121 -10.61 3.48 1.43
N LEU A 122 -9.95 2.83 0.47
CA LEU A 122 -8.60 2.26 0.64
C LEU A 122 -7.54 3.36 0.75
N ARG A 123 -7.64 4.42 -0.06
CA ARG A 123 -6.82 5.64 0.07
C ARG A 123 -6.95 6.23 1.47
N ASP A 124 -8.18 6.42 1.94
CA ASP A 124 -8.43 7.04 3.24
C ASP A 124 -7.89 6.18 4.40
N TYR A 125 -8.05 4.86 4.32
CA TYR A 125 -7.44 3.92 5.25
C TYR A 125 -5.90 3.96 5.24
N ALA A 126 -5.28 4.06 4.06
CA ALA A 126 -3.83 4.14 3.93
C ALA A 126 -3.28 5.45 4.51
N LEU A 127 -3.93 6.59 4.24
CA LEU A 127 -3.60 7.88 4.87
C LEU A 127 -3.75 7.81 6.40
N GLU A 128 -4.81 7.18 6.90
CA GLU A 128 -4.99 6.94 8.33
C GLU A 128 -3.82 6.14 8.92
N CYS A 129 -3.36 5.08 8.24
CA CYS A 129 -2.21 4.29 8.67
C CYS A 129 -0.89 5.08 8.67
N LEU A 130 -0.70 6.02 7.74
CA LEU A 130 0.47 6.90 7.73
C LEU A 130 0.42 7.96 8.84
N ARG A 131 -0.78 8.42 9.23
CA ARG A 131 -0.96 9.36 10.36
C ARG A 131 -0.95 8.66 11.73
N PHE A 132 -1.11 7.34 11.75
CA PHE A 132 -1.16 6.58 12.98
C PHE A 132 0.17 6.63 13.75
N ASN A 133 0.11 7.15 14.98
CA ASN A 133 1.24 7.15 15.90
C ASN A 133 1.48 5.74 16.43
N ALA A 134 2.50 5.08 15.88
CA ALA A 134 2.86 3.72 16.27
C ALA A 134 3.15 3.63 17.78
N ARG A 135 2.71 2.53 18.38
CA ARG A 135 2.99 2.26 19.79
C ARG A 135 4.48 2.02 20.02
N PRO A 136 4.99 2.26 21.25
CA PRO A 136 6.35 1.88 21.59
C PRO A 136 6.59 0.40 21.25
N ARG A 137 7.67 0.12 20.49
CA ARG A 137 8.05 -1.24 20.06
C ARG A 137 7.05 -1.95 19.15
N ASP A 138 6.22 -1.20 18.42
CA ASP A 138 5.40 -1.77 17.34
C ASP A 138 6.29 -2.28 16.20
N ALA A 139 6.55 -3.60 16.21
CA ALA A 139 7.42 -4.26 15.25
C ALA A 139 6.89 -4.17 13.81
N PHE A 140 5.58 -3.95 13.62
CA PHE A 140 4.96 -3.90 12.30
C PHE A 140 4.77 -2.47 11.77
N ALA A 141 5.14 -1.44 12.53
CA ALA A 141 4.97 -0.04 12.12
C ALA A 141 5.65 0.31 10.79
N GLY A 142 6.87 -0.19 10.56
CA GLY A 142 7.60 0.05 9.32
C GLY A 142 6.91 -0.59 8.10
N ALA A 143 6.49 -1.85 8.24
CA ALA A 143 5.79 -2.61 7.22
C ALA A 143 4.43 -1.99 6.88
N ARG A 144 3.60 -1.69 7.90
CA ARG A 144 2.31 -1.04 7.73
C ARG A 144 2.43 0.26 6.95
N ARG A 145 3.40 1.12 7.29
CA ARG A 145 3.62 2.38 6.56
C ARG A 145 4.06 2.12 5.13
N GLY A 146 4.98 1.18 4.90
CA GLY A 146 5.42 0.80 3.56
C GLY A 146 4.26 0.32 2.69
N GLN A 147 3.46 -0.62 3.19
CA GLN A 147 2.30 -1.13 2.45
C GLN A 147 1.20 -0.07 2.28
N SER A 148 1.07 0.89 3.20
CA SER A 148 0.14 2.00 3.04
C SER A 148 0.55 2.89 1.87
N PHE A 149 1.84 3.17 1.70
CA PHE A 149 2.32 3.85 0.49
C PHE A 149 2.02 3.05 -0.77
N GLU A 150 2.17 1.73 -0.76
CA GLU A 150 1.84 0.90 -1.93
C GLU A 150 0.33 0.99 -2.30
N ILE A 151 -0.58 1.01 -1.31
CA ILE A 151 -2.01 1.29 -1.57
C ILE A 151 -2.20 2.69 -2.16
N LEU A 152 -1.48 3.68 -1.64
CA LEU A 152 -1.54 5.05 -2.16
C LEU A 152 -0.93 5.18 -3.56
N GLY A 153 0.04 4.33 -3.94
CA GLY A 153 0.58 4.30 -5.30
C GLY A 153 -0.50 3.88 -6.29
N ILE A 154 -1.20 2.79 -5.97
CA ILE A 154 -2.35 2.29 -6.74
C ILE A 154 -3.46 3.35 -6.81
N ALA A 155 -3.82 3.96 -5.67
CA ALA A 155 -4.84 5.01 -5.64
C ALA A 155 -4.40 6.30 -6.36
N GLY A 156 -3.10 6.61 -6.35
CA GLY A 156 -2.50 7.80 -6.97
C GLY A 156 -2.56 7.78 -8.49
N ARG A 157 -2.81 6.63 -9.10
CA ARG A 157 -3.13 6.50 -10.53
C ARG A 157 -4.46 7.16 -10.90
N LEU A 158 -5.40 7.19 -9.96
CA LEU A 158 -6.75 7.73 -10.15
C LEU A 158 -6.92 9.12 -9.52
N PHE A 159 -6.39 9.32 -8.32
CA PHE A 159 -6.57 10.51 -7.51
C PHE A 159 -5.31 11.38 -7.46
N ASP A 160 -5.51 12.69 -7.26
CA ASP A 160 -4.43 13.57 -6.84
C ASP A 160 -4.19 13.50 -5.33
N LEU A 161 -2.94 13.21 -4.94
CA LEU A 161 -2.57 12.85 -3.57
C LEU A 161 -1.39 13.70 -3.04
N PRO A 162 -1.52 15.04 -3.01
CA PRO A 162 -0.44 15.92 -2.56
C PRO A 162 -0.01 15.64 -1.11
N GLU A 163 -0.94 15.26 -0.23
CA GLU A 163 -0.59 14.89 1.14
C GLU A 163 0.25 13.60 1.20
N ALA A 164 -0.04 12.60 0.36
CA ALA A 164 0.75 11.38 0.30
C ALA A 164 2.16 11.67 -0.25
N LEU A 165 2.27 12.59 -1.21
CA LEU A 165 3.54 13.09 -1.74
C LEU A 165 4.39 13.75 -0.65
N ASP A 166 3.80 14.61 0.17
CA ASP A 166 4.47 15.23 1.32
C ASP A 166 4.94 14.19 2.35
N MET A 167 4.13 13.16 2.61
CA MET A 167 4.49 12.07 3.51
C MET A 167 5.61 11.20 2.95
N ALA A 168 5.61 10.91 1.65
CA ALA A 168 6.66 10.16 0.98
C ALA A 168 7.99 10.91 1.02
N ARG A 169 7.96 12.22 0.74
CA ARG A 169 9.12 13.12 0.88
C ARG A 169 9.73 13.07 2.27
N GLN A 170 8.91 13.11 3.32
CA GLN A 170 9.39 12.97 4.70
C GLN A 170 9.94 11.57 4.99
N ALA A 171 9.33 10.54 4.41
CA ALA A 171 9.74 9.16 4.60
C ALA A 171 11.16 8.90 4.07
N LEU A 172 11.49 9.39 2.87
CA LEU A 172 12.82 9.25 2.25
C LEU A 172 13.95 9.77 3.15
N ARG A 173 13.70 10.80 3.96
CA ARG A 173 14.74 11.44 4.80
C ARG A 173 14.98 10.79 6.16
N ARG A 174 13.99 10.09 6.71
CA ARG A 174 13.94 9.78 8.16
C ARG A 174 13.56 8.35 8.51
N SER A 175 13.23 7.52 7.52
CA SER A 175 12.53 6.26 7.77
C SER A 175 13.39 5.01 7.58
N ARG A 176 12.86 3.89 8.07
CA ARG A 176 13.44 2.54 7.93
C ARG A 176 13.23 2.00 6.51
N SER A 177 14.03 0.99 6.14
CA SER A 177 14.05 0.36 4.81
C SER A 177 12.67 0.06 4.22
N GLN A 178 11.76 -0.54 4.99
CA GLN A 178 10.41 -0.89 4.47
C GLN A 178 9.54 0.32 4.16
N THR A 179 9.57 1.36 5.00
CA THR A 179 8.80 2.58 4.77
C THR A 179 9.36 3.38 3.61
N VAL A 180 10.70 3.46 3.50
CA VAL A 180 11.38 4.10 2.36
C VAL A 180 11.05 3.37 1.06
N ARG A 181 11.12 2.04 1.05
CA ARG A 181 10.74 1.24 -0.13
C ARG A 181 9.29 1.47 -0.55
N GLY A 182 8.35 1.47 0.39
CA GLY A 182 6.95 1.77 0.07
C GLY A 182 6.79 3.18 -0.51
N ALA A 183 7.47 4.18 0.07
CA ALA A 183 7.44 5.55 -0.44
C ALA A 183 8.00 5.66 -1.87
N ILE A 184 9.07 4.93 -2.20
CA ILE A 184 9.62 4.87 -3.57
C ILE A 184 8.58 4.28 -4.53
N ILE A 185 7.94 3.15 -4.19
CA ILE A 185 6.91 2.54 -5.03
C ILE A 185 5.75 3.51 -5.26
N PHE A 186 5.32 4.22 -4.21
CA PHE A 186 4.31 5.28 -4.33
C PHE A 186 4.75 6.36 -5.33
N LEU A 187 5.99 6.88 -5.21
CA LEU A 187 6.49 7.94 -6.08
C LEU A 187 6.57 7.48 -7.54
N GLU A 188 7.03 6.25 -7.78
CA GLU A 188 7.06 5.62 -9.10
C GLU A 188 5.66 5.62 -9.74
N ASP A 189 4.68 5.01 -9.07
CA ASP A 189 3.30 4.98 -9.56
C ASP A 189 2.70 6.39 -9.74
N TYR A 190 3.00 7.31 -8.81
CA TYR A 190 2.43 8.65 -8.79
C TYR A 190 2.89 9.51 -9.95
N PHE A 191 4.20 9.53 -10.23
CA PHE A 191 4.78 10.29 -11.33
C PHE A 191 4.53 9.62 -12.68
N LYS A 192 4.56 8.28 -12.75
CA LYS A 192 4.22 7.55 -13.98
C LYS A 192 2.80 7.83 -14.46
N ALA A 193 1.84 7.99 -13.54
CA ALA A 193 0.47 8.38 -13.87
C ALA A 193 0.34 9.87 -14.29
N ARG A 194 1.42 10.65 -14.22
CA ARG A 194 1.47 12.10 -14.45
C ARG A 194 2.61 12.45 -15.39
N GLU A 195 2.46 12.05 -16.65
CA GLU A 195 3.42 12.36 -17.71
C GLU A 195 3.77 13.86 -17.73
N GLY A 196 5.07 14.16 -17.71
CA GLY A 196 5.60 15.53 -17.73
C GLY A 196 5.54 16.29 -16.40
N MET A 197 5.14 15.67 -15.29
CA MET A 197 5.25 16.29 -13.97
C MET A 197 6.72 16.28 -13.51
N GLU A 198 7.28 17.45 -13.28
CA GLU A 198 8.63 17.61 -12.72
C GLU A 198 8.72 17.03 -11.30
N VAL A 199 9.84 16.37 -11.00
CA VAL A 199 10.12 15.88 -9.65
C VAL A 199 10.64 17.06 -8.82
N PRO A 200 10.04 17.35 -7.64
CA PRO A 200 10.59 18.38 -6.77
C PRO A 200 12.06 18.11 -6.40
N ASP A 201 12.92 19.12 -6.51
CA ASP A 201 14.38 19.04 -6.23
C ASP A 201 14.72 18.30 -4.93
N ASP A 202 13.87 18.49 -3.92
CA ASP A 202 14.08 17.99 -2.58
C ASP A 202 13.64 16.52 -2.42
N ILE A 203 12.82 16.00 -3.33
CA ILE A 203 12.55 14.58 -3.57
C ILE A 203 13.66 13.99 -4.43
N HIS A 204 14.04 14.65 -5.53
CA HIS A 204 15.15 14.23 -6.40
C HIS A 204 16.43 13.96 -5.59
N THR A 205 16.84 14.93 -4.77
CA THR A 205 18.02 14.84 -3.90
C THR A 205 17.88 13.69 -2.89
N ALA A 206 16.69 13.50 -2.33
CA ALA A 206 16.43 12.45 -1.36
C ALA A 206 16.50 11.05 -2.00
N LEU A 207 16.01 10.88 -3.23
CA LEU A 207 16.09 9.63 -3.99
C LEU A 207 17.54 9.26 -4.31
N LEU A 208 18.35 10.22 -4.79
CA LEU A 208 19.78 10.00 -5.01
C LEU A 208 20.49 9.59 -3.71
N THR A 209 20.22 10.29 -2.62
CA THR A 209 20.80 9.97 -1.30
C THR A 209 20.42 8.55 -0.87
N VAL A 210 19.14 8.16 -1.03
CA VAL A 210 18.69 6.80 -0.71
C VAL A 210 19.40 5.77 -1.58
N ALA A 211 19.52 6.02 -2.90
CA ALA A 211 20.17 5.11 -3.83
C ALA A 211 21.64 4.87 -3.48
N GLU A 212 22.35 5.89 -3.01
CA GLU A 212 23.75 5.80 -2.64
C GLU A 212 24.00 5.10 -1.28
N THR A 213 23.07 5.25 -0.34
CA THR A 213 23.30 4.90 1.08
C THR A 213 22.58 3.65 1.57
N THR A 214 21.62 3.12 0.81
CA THR A 214 20.86 1.94 1.23
C THR A 214 21.66 0.64 1.07
N ASP A 215 21.58 -0.28 2.03
CA ASP A 215 22.17 -1.63 1.90
C ASP A 215 21.39 -2.54 0.92
N SER A 216 20.23 -2.08 0.44
CA SER A 216 19.31 -2.89 -0.37
C SER A 216 19.41 -2.50 -1.85
N ARG A 217 19.99 -3.39 -2.66
CA ARG A 217 20.04 -3.20 -4.13
C ARG A 217 18.66 -2.88 -4.72
N SER A 218 17.61 -3.58 -4.30
CA SER A 218 16.25 -3.32 -4.79
C SER A 218 15.73 -1.93 -4.43
N THR A 219 16.14 -1.40 -3.27
CA THR A 219 15.77 -0.04 -2.84
C THR A 219 16.55 1.00 -3.65
N ALA A 220 17.84 0.75 -3.90
CA ALA A 220 18.66 1.62 -4.73
C ALA A 220 18.14 1.69 -6.17
N THR A 221 17.87 0.52 -6.77
CA THR A 221 17.28 0.43 -8.12
C THR A 221 15.92 1.12 -8.18
N GLY A 222 15.03 0.89 -7.20
CA GLY A 222 13.73 1.56 -7.18
C GLY A 222 13.85 3.08 -7.13
N ALA A 223 14.75 3.61 -6.29
CA ALA A 223 14.96 5.06 -6.19
C ALA A 223 15.46 5.68 -7.51
N LEU A 224 16.39 5.00 -8.20
CA LEU A 224 16.92 5.43 -9.49
C LEU A 224 15.88 5.31 -10.62
N ASN A 225 15.05 4.25 -10.60
CA ASN A 225 13.98 4.07 -11.57
C ASN A 225 12.99 5.24 -11.57
N VAL A 226 12.64 5.77 -10.39
CA VAL A 226 11.77 6.96 -10.31
C VAL A 226 12.39 8.14 -11.07
N LEU A 227 13.69 8.36 -10.93
CA LEU A 227 14.40 9.46 -11.59
C LEU A 227 14.53 9.25 -13.10
N VAL A 228 14.72 8.00 -13.53
CA VAL A 228 14.76 7.62 -14.95
C VAL A 228 13.40 7.81 -15.60
N GLU A 229 12.33 7.28 -15.01
CA GLU A 229 10.98 7.35 -15.58
C GLU A 229 10.44 8.78 -15.67
N THR A 230 10.98 9.68 -14.85
CA THR A 230 10.65 11.12 -14.87
C THR A 230 11.59 11.96 -15.74
N GLY A 231 12.63 11.35 -16.31
CA GLY A 231 13.60 12.03 -17.18
C GLY A 231 14.61 12.91 -16.44
N GLU A 232 14.68 12.81 -15.11
CA GLU A 232 15.64 13.55 -14.27
C GLU A 232 17.07 13.03 -14.48
N ILE A 233 17.22 11.73 -14.73
CA ILE A 233 18.50 11.10 -15.11
C ILE A 233 18.30 10.13 -16.29
N SER A 234 19.39 9.82 -16.98
CA SER A 234 19.38 8.82 -18.05
C SER A 234 19.50 7.39 -17.52
N ASP A 235 19.05 6.39 -18.31
CA ASP A 235 19.28 4.97 -18.03
C ASP A 235 20.77 4.66 -17.79
N MET A 236 21.66 5.27 -18.57
CA MET A 236 23.10 5.08 -18.45
C MET A 236 23.64 5.62 -17.12
N GLU A 237 23.19 6.82 -16.71
CA GLU A 237 23.58 7.37 -15.40
C GLU A 237 23.07 6.50 -14.25
N ALA A 238 21.85 5.97 -14.34
CA ALA A 238 21.32 5.05 -13.33
C ALA A 238 22.15 3.77 -13.23
N LEU A 239 22.61 3.22 -14.35
CA LEU A 239 23.49 2.04 -14.39
C LEU A 239 24.85 2.32 -13.74
N ASP A 240 25.50 3.43 -14.11
CA ASP A 240 26.78 3.85 -13.53
C ASP A 240 26.68 3.99 -12.00
N ARG A 241 25.60 4.61 -11.51
CA ARG A 241 25.33 4.74 -10.07
C ARG A 241 25.11 3.40 -9.37
N LEU A 242 24.47 2.44 -10.03
CA LEU A 242 24.30 1.09 -9.48
C LEU A 242 25.61 0.30 -9.43
N ASP A 243 26.51 0.51 -10.39
CA ASP A 243 27.85 -0.08 -10.38
C ASP A 243 28.70 0.53 -9.25
N ASP A 244 28.69 1.85 -9.08
CA ASP A 244 29.32 2.54 -7.94
C ASP A 244 28.79 2.02 -6.59
N TRP A 245 27.47 1.83 -6.51
CA TRP A 245 26.83 1.26 -5.33
C TRP A 245 27.33 -0.18 -5.06
N LYS A 246 27.40 -1.01 -6.10
CA LYS A 246 27.88 -2.40 -6.00
C LYS A 246 29.33 -2.46 -5.51
N ASP A 247 30.19 -1.59 -6.02
CA ASP A 247 31.60 -1.50 -5.64
C ASP A 247 31.81 -1.05 -4.18
N LYS A 248 30.85 -0.34 -3.59
CA LYS A 248 30.87 0.04 -2.17
C LYS A 248 30.42 -1.09 -1.25
N HIS A 249 29.47 -1.93 -1.69
CA HIS A 249 28.78 -2.90 -0.82
C HIS A 249 29.25 -4.36 -0.98
N TYR A 250 29.92 -4.71 -2.07
CA TYR A 250 30.40 -6.08 -2.34
C TYR A 250 31.93 -6.22 -2.33
N ARG A 251 32.65 -5.32 -1.66
CA ARG A 251 34.08 -5.48 -1.37
C ARG A 251 34.34 -6.54 -0.31
#